data_AF-A0A847UYW5-F1
#
_entry.id   AF-A0A847UYW5-F1
#
_cell.length_a   1.000
_cell.length_b   1.000
_cell.length_c   1.000
_cell.angle_alpha   90.00
_cell.angle_beta   90.00
_cell.angle_gamma   90.00
#
_symmetry.space_group_name_H-M   'P 1'
#
loop_
_entity.id
_entity.type
_entity.pdbx_description
1 polymer ?
#
loop_
_entity_poly.entity_id
_entity_poly.type
_entity_poly.pdbx_seq_one_letter_code
_entity_poly.pdbx_strand_id
1 'polypeptide(L)'
;MAAQTEGRFGLQYGWTLGESGWNVGMDANLLKLARVGVHLSVKDRDLATPPASPATGDTYIVATGATGAWSGKSGQIAVWSGSAWVLYVPRIGWVTYIEDEEKLSAYKAAGWSAGVAI
;
A
#
# COMPACT_ATOMS: atom_id res chain seq x y z
N MET A 1 23.90 14.72 -4.64
CA MET A 1 22.82 15.70 -4.92
C MET A 1 21.52 15.00 -4.55
N ALA A 2 20.59 15.64 -3.83
CA ALA A 2 19.43 14.90 -3.30
C ALA A 2 18.62 14.22 -4.42
N ALA A 3 18.21 12.98 -4.21
CA ALA A 3 17.45 12.20 -5.19
C ALA A 3 16.19 12.93 -5.66
N GLN A 4 15.84 12.75 -6.94
CA GLN A 4 14.58 13.22 -7.50
C GLN A 4 13.43 12.31 -7.05
N THR A 5 12.20 12.81 -7.06
CA THR A 5 11.00 12.02 -6.73
C THR A 5 10.12 11.87 -7.96
N GLU A 6 9.79 10.64 -8.32
CA GLU A 6 8.95 10.31 -9.47
C GLU A 6 7.49 10.72 -9.18
N GLY A 7 6.82 11.35 -10.15
CA GLY A 7 5.53 12.01 -9.93
C GLY A 7 4.35 11.06 -9.67
N ARG A 8 4.36 9.84 -10.20
CA ARG A 8 3.21 8.92 -10.23
C ARG A 8 3.15 7.91 -9.09
N PHE A 9 4.28 7.43 -8.61
CA PHE A 9 4.38 6.45 -7.53
C PHE A 9 5.28 6.98 -6.41
N GLY A 10 5.99 8.10 -6.61
CA GLY A 10 6.77 8.75 -5.56
C GLY A 10 8.04 7.99 -5.20
N LEU A 11 8.63 7.30 -6.17
CA LEU A 11 9.92 6.62 -6.00
C LEU A 11 11.05 7.62 -6.11
N GLN A 12 12.08 7.45 -5.29
CA GLN A 12 13.30 8.23 -5.39
C GLN A 12 14.16 7.72 -6.56
N TYR A 13 14.76 8.60 -7.36
CA TYR A 13 15.64 8.20 -8.46
C TYR A 13 16.65 9.30 -8.80
N GLY A 14 17.59 9.01 -9.69
CA GLY A 14 18.52 10.03 -10.22
C GLY A 14 19.63 10.46 -9.26
N TRP A 15 20.10 9.57 -8.38
CA TRP A 15 21.31 9.82 -7.58
C TRP A 15 22.53 10.10 -8.47
N THR A 16 23.45 10.91 -7.97
CA THR A 16 24.67 11.27 -8.71
C THR A 16 25.54 10.03 -8.90
N LEU A 17 26.19 9.91 -10.07
CA LEU A 17 27.17 8.85 -10.28
C LEU A 17 28.29 8.92 -9.24
N GLY A 18 28.58 7.80 -8.58
CA GLY A 18 29.62 7.71 -7.54
C GLY A 18 29.18 8.17 -6.14
N GLU A 19 27.91 8.56 -5.95
CA GLU A 19 27.36 8.92 -4.64
C GLU A 19 27.20 7.68 -3.74
N SER A 20 27.49 7.82 -2.44
CA SER A 20 27.31 6.79 -1.42
C SER A 20 26.14 7.14 -0.48
N GLY A 21 25.68 6.18 0.33
CA GLY A 21 24.59 6.41 1.28
C GLY A 21 23.18 6.45 0.69
N TRP A 22 23.01 6.06 -0.58
CA TRP A 22 21.68 6.00 -1.23
C TRP A 22 20.83 4.81 -0.78
N ASN A 23 21.41 3.84 -0.06
CA ASN A 23 20.75 2.58 0.31
C ASN A 23 19.43 2.81 1.04
N VAL A 24 19.36 3.78 1.97
CA VAL A 24 18.13 4.06 2.73
C VAL A 24 16.96 4.44 1.81
N GLY A 25 17.21 5.29 0.81
CA GLY A 25 16.19 5.70 -0.15
C GLY A 25 15.80 4.58 -1.12
N MET A 26 16.79 3.79 -1.59
CA MET A 26 16.51 2.65 -2.45
C MET A 26 15.76 1.54 -1.72
N ASP A 27 16.10 1.23 -0.47
CA ASP A 27 15.41 0.22 0.32
C ASP A 27 13.93 0.63 0.52
N ALA A 28 13.67 1.91 0.77
CA ALA A 28 12.31 2.44 0.85
C ALA A 28 11.54 2.30 -0.49
N ASN A 29 12.20 2.54 -1.62
CA ASN A 29 11.60 2.31 -2.95
C ASN A 29 11.28 0.84 -3.19
N LEU A 30 12.22 -0.05 -2.92
CA LEU A 30 12.06 -1.50 -3.13
C LEU A 30 10.92 -2.04 -2.28
N LEU A 31 10.84 -1.62 -1.01
CA LEU A 31 9.72 -1.98 -0.14
C LEU A 31 8.39 -1.45 -0.68
N LYS A 32 8.34 -0.22 -1.19
CA LYS A 32 7.12 0.35 -1.77
C LYS A 32 6.67 -0.41 -3.01
N LEU A 33 7.60 -0.75 -3.90
CA LEU A 33 7.33 -1.56 -5.09
C LEU A 33 6.82 -2.95 -4.71
N ALA A 34 7.49 -3.62 -3.78
CA ALA A 34 7.12 -4.97 -3.34
C ALA A 34 5.76 -5.03 -2.64
N ARG A 35 5.39 -3.99 -1.89
CA ARG A 35 4.14 -3.98 -1.11
C ARG A 35 2.92 -3.57 -1.91
N VAL A 36 3.05 -2.58 -2.78
CA VAL A 36 1.88 -1.98 -3.47
C VAL A 36 2.13 -1.63 -4.94
N GLY A 37 3.31 -1.89 -5.48
CA GLY A 37 3.67 -1.53 -6.86
C GLY A 37 3.26 -2.58 -7.88
N VAL A 38 3.24 -3.86 -7.49
CA VAL A 38 2.92 -5.00 -8.38
C VAL A 38 2.17 -6.08 -7.59
N HIS A 39 1.35 -6.88 -8.29
CA HIS A 39 0.64 -8.04 -7.75
C HIS A 39 -0.08 -7.76 -6.42
N LEU A 40 -0.72 -6.58 -6.31
CA LEU A 40 -1.36 -6.16 -5.07
C LEU A 40 -2.56 -7.07 -4.75
N SER A 41 -2.42 -7.84 -3.67
CA SER A 41 -3.46 -8.70 -3.11
C SER A 41 -3.76 -8.25 -1.68
N VAL A 42 -5.03 -8.02 -1.36
CA VAL A 42 -5.48 -7.66 -0.01
C VAL A 42 -6.32 -8.81 0.52
N LYS A 43 -6.15 -9.14 1.80
CA LYS A 43 -6.90 -10.21 2.46
C LYS A 43 -8.37 -9.87 2.59
N ASP A 44 -8.67 -8.61 2.91
CA ASP A 44 -9.99 -8.10 3.24
C ASP A 44 -9.98 -6.57 3.07
N ARG A 45 -11.16 -5.99 2.78
CA ARG A 45 -11.39 -4.55 2.62
C ARG A 45 -12.45 -3.92 3.53
N ASP A 46 -13.16 -4.71 4.33
CA ASP A 46 -14.25 -4.24 5.20
C ASP A 46 -13.92 -4.29 6.72
N LEU A 47 -12.68 -4.68 7.05
CA LEU A 47 -12.16 -4.62 8.40
C LEU A 47 -11.81 -3.20 8.87
N ALA A 48 -12.45 -2.74 9.95
CA ALA A 48 -12.19 -1.42 10.56
C ALA A 48 -11.12 -1.44 11.67
N THR A 49 -10.86 -2.60 12.26
CA THR A 49 -9.91 -2.74 13.38
C THR A 49 -8.77 -3.66 12.95
N PRO A 50 -7.50 -3.24 13.07
CA PRO A 50 -6.37 -4.08 12.69
C PRO A 50 -6.40 -5.42 13.43
N PRO A 51 -6.05 -6.54 12.77
CA PRO A 51 -5.83 -7.81 13.44
C PRO A 51 -4.84 -7.67 14.59
N ALA A 52 -5.08 -8.38 15.70
CA ALA A 52 -4.20 -8.34 16.87
C ALA A 52 -2.85 -9.06 16.62
N SER A 53 -2.85 -10.06 15.73
CA SER A 53 -1.67 -10.88 15.41
C SER A 53 -1.47 -11.01 13.89
N PRO A 54 -1.13 -9.92 13.18
CA PRO A 54 -0.90 -9.96 11.74
C PRO A 54 0.44 -10.63 11.41
N ALA A 55 0.49 -11.37 10.29
CA ALA A 55 1.74 -11.90 9.74
C ALA A 55 2.41 -10.87 8.83
N THR A 56 3.75 -10.96 8.68
CA THR A 56 4.49 -10.06 7.79
C THR A 56 3.96 -10.15 6.36
N GLY A 57 3.66 -9.00 5.77
CA GLY A 57 3.07 -8.89 4.43
C GLY A 57 1.55 -8.93 4.41
N ASP A 58 0.88 -9.16 5.55
CA ASP A 58 -0.57 -9.08 5.63
C ASP A 58 -1.04 -7.71 5.18
N THR A 59 -1.97 -7.70 4.21
CA THR A 59 -2.35 -6.50 3.48
C THR A 59 -3.88 -6.36 3.48
N TYR A 60 -4.37 -5.17 3.79
CA TYR A 60 -5.80 -4.86 3.94
C TYR A 60 -6.13 -3.52 3.29
N ILE A 61 -7.39 -3.34 2.89
CA ILE A 61 -7.94 -1.98 2.69
C ILE A 61 -8.65 -1.60 3.99
N VAL A 62 -8.29 -0.43 4.53
CA VAL A 62 -8.85 0.05 5.79
C VAL A 62 -10.31 0.49 5.58
N ALA A 63 -11.24 -0.12 6.30
CA ALA A 63 -12.65 0.22 6.20
C ALA A 63 -13.00 1.59 6.78
N THR A 64 -14.22 2.06 6.51
CA THR A 64 -14.78 3.25 7.18
C THR A 64 -14.95 3.00 8.68
N GLY A 65 -14.74 4.04 9.49
CA GLY A 65 -14.85 3.91 10.96
C GLY A 65 -13.64 3.22 11.60
N ALA A 66 -12.48 3.30 10.95
CA ALA A 66 -11.28 2.61 11.38
C ALA A 66 -10.83 3.00 12.80
N THR A 67 -10.30 2.03 13.54
CA THR A 67 -9.89 2.20 14.94
C THR A 67 -8.42 1.82 15.16
N GLY A 68 -7.91 2.05 16.37
CA GLY A 68 -6.54 1.70 16.74
C GLY A 68 -5.50 2.31 15.80
N ALA A 69 -4.55 1.49 15.35
CA ALA A 69 -3.49 1.92 14.44
C ALA A 69 -4.01 2.38 13.05
N TRP A 70 -5.25 2.06 12.69
CA TRP A 70 -5.87 2.43 11.42
C TRP A 70 -6.75 3.69 11.52
N SER A 71 -6.88 4.29 12.71
CA SER A 71 -7.74 5.46 12.93
C SER A 71 -7.44 6.61 11.95
N GLY A 72 -8.48 7.09 11.27
CA GLY A 72 -8.39 8.15 10.25
C GLY A 72 -7.72 7.75 8.94
N LYS A 73 -7.51 6.44 8.69
CA LYS A 73 -6.85 5.91 7.48
C LYS A 73 -7.79 5.17 6.53
N SER A 74 -9.10 5.38 6.66
CA SER A 74 -10.11 4.74 5.80
C SER A 74 -9.80 4.91 4.31
N GLY A 75 -9.96 3.82 3.56
CA GLY A 75 -9.67 3.72 2.13
C GLY A 75 -8.19 3.55 1.77
N GLN A 76 -7.26 3.66 2.72
CA GLN A 76 -5.84 3.39 2.50
C GLN A 76 -5.54 1.90 2.50
N ILE A 77 -4.44 1.51 1.86
CA ILE A 77 -3.92 0.14 1.92
C ILE A 77 -2.98 0.05 3.12
N ALA A 78 -3.24 -0.89 4.02
CA ALA A 78 -2.41 -1.18 5.18
C ALA A 78 -1.64 -2.47 4.94
N VAL A 79 -0.31 -2.42 5.09
CA VAL A 79 0.58 -3.59 4.97
C VAL A 79 1.36 -3.76 6.26
N TRP A 80 1.34 -4.95 6.86
CA TRP A 80 2.14 -5.23 8.05
C TRP A 80 3.61 -5.46 7.68
N SER A 81 4.52 -4.63 8.21
CA SER A 81 5.96 -4.77 7.98
C SER A 81 6.62 -5.92 8.74
N GLY A 82 5.89 -6.57 9.65
CA GLY A 82 6.43 -7.45 10.68
C GLY A 82 6.55 -6.75 12.05
N SER A 83 6.49 -5.42 12.09
CA SER A 83 6.60 -4.63 13.33
C SER A 83 5.63 -3.46 13.44
N ALA A 84 5.12 -2.96 12.31
CA ALA A 84 4.17 -1.87 12.26
C ALA A 84 3.30 -1.94 11.00
N TRP A 85 2.11 -1.31 11.06
CA TRP A 85 1.30 -1.08 9.88
C TRP A 85 1.91 0.05 9.04
N VAL A 86 2.17 -0.24 7.77
CA VAL A 86 2.61 0.74 6.78
C VAL A 86 1.44 1.07 5.87
N LEU A 87 1.04 2.33 5.86
CA LEU A 87 -0.16 2.79 5.18
C LEU A 87 0.21 3.49 3.87
N TYR A 88 -0.50 3.15 2.81
CA TYR A 88 -0.33 3.73 1.48
C TYR A 88 -1.64 4.35 1.00
N VAL A 89 -1.57 5.61 0.57
CA VAL A 89 -2.70 6.28 -0.09
C VAL A 89 -2.79 5.78 -1.53
N PRO A 90 -3.85 5.04 -1.90
CA PRO A 90 -4.03 4.59 -3.27
C PRO A 90 -4.25 5.77 -4.22
N ARG A 91 -3.87 5.59 -5.48
CA ARG A 91 -4.10 6.56 -6.54
C ARG A 91 -5.10 6.00 -7.55
N ILE A 92 -5.78 6.89 -8.28
CA ILE A 92 -6.74 6.49 -9.31
C ILE A 92 -6.06 5.52 -10.30
N GLY A 93 -6.74 4.41 -10.58
CA GLY A 93 -6.27 3.35 -11.48
C GLY A 93 -5.47 2.24 -10.80
N TRP A 94 -5.24 2.30 -9.48
CA TRP A 94 -4.70 1.14 -8.75
C TRP A 94 -5.70 0.00 -8.77
N VAL A 95 -5.21 -1.23 -8.96
CA VAL A 95 -6.01 -2.45 -9.00
C VAL A 95 -5.49 -3.39 -7.92
N THR A 96 -6.40 -4.08 -7.25
CA THR A 96 -6.07 -5.11 -6.27
C THR A 96 -7.02 -6.30 -6.40
N TYR A 97 -6.50 -7.48 -6.12
CA TYR A 97 -7.31 -8.65 -5.82
C TYR A 97 -7.71 -8.66 -4.35
N ILE A 98 -8.98 -8.86 -4.06
CA ILE A 98 -9.53 -9.01 -2.72
C ILE A 98 -9.75 -10.51 -2.50
N GLU A 99 -8.95 -11.11 -1.61
CA GLU A 99 -8.85 -12.55 -1.44
C GLU A 99 -10.12 -13.19 -0.87
N ASP A 100 -10.72 -12.59 0.16
CA ASP A 100 -11.92 -13.09 0.82
C ASP A 100 -13.21 -12.95 -0.02
N GLU A 101 -13.22 -12.00 -0.96
CA GLU A 101 -14.33 -11.77 -1.87
C GLU A 101 -14.16 -12.41 -3.26
N GLU A 102 -12.96 -12.87 -3.60
CA GLU A 102 -12.57 -13.34 -4.94
C GLU A 102 -12.89 -12.32 -6.06
N LYS A 103 -12.50 -11.04 -5.83
CA LYS A 103 -12.79 -9.93 -6.77
C LYS A 103 -11.58 -9.09 -7.11
N LEU A 104 -11.54 -8.57 -8.34
CA LEU A 104 -10.70 -7.43 -8.69
C LEU A 104 -11.41 -6.12 -8.39
N SER A 105 -10.81 -5.28 -7.55
CA SER A 105 -11.27 -3.90 -7.30
C SER A 105 -10.28 -2.88 -7.84
N ALA A 106 -10.82 -1.75 -8.31
CA ALA A 106 -10.03 -0.64 -8.82
C ALA A 106 -10.32 0.64 -8.04
N TYR A 107 -9.28 1.39 -7.70
CA TYR A 107 -9.42 2.69 -7.03
C TYR A 107 -9.80 3.78 -8.03
N LYS A 108 -10.89 4.49 -7.74
CA LYS A 108 -11.48 5.56 -8.56
C LYS A 108 -11.56 6.85 -7.74
N ALA A 109 -12.01 7.95 -8.37
CA ALA A 109 -12.20 9.23 -7.68
C ALA A 109 -13.15 9.14 -6.46
N ALA A 110 -14.12 8.23 -6.50
CA ALA A 110 -15.05 7.97 -5.40
C ALA A 110 -14.54 6.89 -4.40
N GLY A 111 -13.30 6.44 -4.53
CA GLY A 111 -12.73 5.34 -3.74
C GLY A 111 -12.69 4.00 -4.49
N TRP A 112 -12.51 2.91 -3.74
CA TRP A 112 -12.47 1.55 -4.27
C TRP A 112 -13.82 1.16 -4.90
N SER A 113 -13.79 0.53 -6.08
CA SER A 113 -15.00 0.00 -6.72
C SER A 113 -15.55 -1.21 -5.95
N ALA A 114 -16.83 -1.54 -6.16
CA ALA A 114 -17.43 -2.77 -5.63
C ALA A 114 -16.68 -4.04 -6.05
N GLY A 115 -15.89 -3.96 -7.12
CA GLY A 115 -15.11 -5.06 -7.68
C GLY A 115 -15.88 -5.85 -8.73
N VAL A 116 -15.14 -6.70 -9.44
CA VAL A 116 -15.66 -7.64 -10.44
C VAL A 116 -15.19 -9.04 -10.03
N ALA A 117 -16.13 -9.99 -9.96
CA ALA A 117 -15.82 -11.39 -9.66
C ALA A 117 -14.97 -12.01 -10.77
N ILE A 118 -14.06 -12.90 -10.41
CA ILE A 118 -13.15 -13.60 -11.33
C ILE A 118 -13.55 -15.07 -11.45
#